data_AF-A0A532C2L4-F1
#
_entry.id   AF-A0A532C2L4-F1
#
_cell.length_a   1.000
_cell.length_b   1.000
_cell.length_c   1.000
_cell.angle_alpha   90.00
_cell.angle_beta   90.00
_cell.angle_gamma   90.00
#
_symmetry.space_group_name_H-M   'P 1'
#
loop_
_entity.id
_entity.type
_entity.pdbx_description
1 polymer ?
#
loop_
_entity_poly.entity_id
_entity_poly.type
_entity_poly.pdbx_seq_one_letter_code
_entity_poly.pdbx_strand_id
1 'polypeptide(L)'
;MMPERPSSTNDSNAPPAATDGGDPRLAFVYAEAVRGLQHQQGVIESLNTRAGNLIFATAFASSLLGGRALLDGVGPWDWLALTLLFLIGLLVAIMVWPYYNYTFRFDPGTLIQDFVDQHPPATMDGMHRALALRIKSDMASNWRIIQRLRVALQLALFLWLLDLLAWLFAIARI
;
A
#
# COMPACT_ATOMS: atom_id res chain seq x y z
N MET A 1 62.82 29.97 46.23
CA MET A 1 62.54 28.99 45.16
C MET A 1 61.04 28.90 44.99
N MET A 2 60.52 29.54 43.95
CA MET A 2 59.10 29.65 43.61
C MET A 2 58.93 28.89 42.29
N PRO A 3 57.96 27.96 42.15
CA PRO A 3 57.73 27.28 40.89
C PRO A 3 57.01 28.22 39.92
N GLU A 4 57.54 28.35 38.71
CA GLU A 4 56.89 29.05 37.61
C GLU A 4 55.53 28.42 37.27
N ARG A 5 54.53 29.26 37.04
CA ARG A 5 53.25 28.85 36.42
C ARG A 5 53.44 28.77 34.91
N PRO A 6 53.10 27.66 34.25
CA PRO A 6 53.09 27.62 32.79
C PRO A 6 51.98 28.53 32.25
N SER A 7 52.37 29.28 31.23
CA SER A 7 51.58 30.18 30.41
C SER A 7 50.32 29.51 29.88
N SER A 8 49.18 30.19 30.03
CA SER A 8 47.93 29.85 29.35
C SER A 8 48.10 30.06 27.85
N THR A 9 48.47 29.00 27.13
CA THR A 9 48.36 28.93 25.68
C THR A 9 46.89 29.07 25.30
N ASN A 10 46.62 30.17 24.62
CA ASN A 10 45.36 30.55 24.03
C ASN A 10 45.08 29.61 22.85
N ASP A 11 44.40 28.50 23.11
CA ASP A 11 43.90 27.57 22.08
C ASP A 11 42.65 28.17 21.40
N SER A 12 42.80 29.34 20.78
CA SER A 12 41.77 29.98 19.96
C SER A 12 41.82 29.55 18.49
N ASN A 13 42.46 28.41 18.20
CA ASN A 13 42.51 27.79 16.86
C ASN A 13 41.93 26.37 16.88
N ALA A 14 40.77 26.19 17.52
CA ALA A 14 39.92 25.06 17.16
C ALA A 14 39.38 25.32 15.74
N PRO A 15 39.67 24.47 14.74
CA PRO A 15 39.02 24.57 13.45
C PRO A 15 37.49 24.50 13.69
N PRO A 16 36.68 25.27 12.93
CA PRO A 16 35.23 25.13 13.02
C PRO A 16 34.93 23.65 12.80
N ALA A 17 34.32 23.01 13.80
CA ALA A 17 33.88 21.63 13.69
C ALA A 17 33.02 21.56 12.42
N ALA A 18 33.59 20.98 11.37
CA ALA A 18 32.86 20.64 10.18
C ALA A 18 31.72 19.77 10.67
N THR A 19 30.52 20.33 10.66
CA THR A 19 29.28 19.61 10.94
C THR A 19 29.00 18.78 9.68
N ASP A 20 29.88 17.81 9.42
CA ASP A 20 29.70 16.75 8.42
C ASP A 20 28.62 15.76 8.88
N GLY A 21 28.09 15.93 10.09
CA GLY A 21 26.91 15.23 10.58
C GLY A 21 25.65 16.00 10.22
N GLY A 22 24.99 15.59 9.15
CA GLY A 22 23.67 16.08 8.79
C GLY A 22 22.64 16.00 9.93
N ASP A 23 21.61 16.85 9.91
CA ASP A 23 20.58 16.99 10.93
C ASP A 23 19.93 15.61 11.24
N PRO A 24 20.14 15.06 12.45
CA PRO A 24 19.56 13.77 12.87
C PRO A 24 18.04 13.72 12.74
N ARG A 25 17.36 14.88 12.77
CA ARG A 25 15.91 14.98 12.59
C ARG A 25 15.48 14.56 11.20
N LEU A 26 16.28 14.84 10.17
CA LEU A 26 15.97 14.47 8.79
C LEU A 26 16.06 12.95 8.58
N ALA A 27 17.07 12.31 9.18
CA ALA A 27 17.18 10.86 9.19
C ALA A 27 15.98 10.20 9.90
N PHE A 28 15.54 10.76 11.03
CA PHE A 28 14.33 10.30 11.72
C PHE A 28 13.07 10.45 10.87
N VAL A 29 12.87 11.61 10.23
CA VAL A 29 11.69 11.88 9.38
C VAL A 29 11.68 10.94 8.16
N TYR A 30 12.85 10.68 7.56
CA TYR A 30 12.96 9.70 6.47
C TYR A 30 12.61 8.27 6.95
N ALA A 31 13.17 7.83 8.08
CA ALA A 31 12.87 6.52 8.64
C ALA A 31 11.37 6.34 8.94
N GLU A 32 10.71 7.39 9.45
CA GLU A 32 9.28 7.36 9.71
C GLU A 32 8.45 7.35 8.42
N ALA A 33 8.87 8.09 7.39
CA ALA A 33 8.25 8.05 6.07
C ALA A 33 8.33 6.64 5.44
N VAL A 34 9.47 5.96 5.57
CA VAL A 34 9.67 4.57 5.11
C VAL A 34 8.79 3.60 5.91
N ARG A 35 8.69 3.76 7.23
CA ARG A 35 7.77 2.94 8.05
C ARG A 35 6.31 3.12 7.62
N GLY A 36 5.88 4.36 7.37
CA GLY A 36 4.55 4.65 6.85
C GLY A 36 4.28 3.98 5.50
N LEU A 37 5.28 3.98 4.61
CA LEU A 37 5.23 3.33 3.30
C LEU A 37 5.07 1.80 3.44
N GLN A 38 5.87 1.16 4.29
CA GLN A 38 5.77 -0.28 4.58
C GLN A 38 4.42 -0.65 5.20
N HIS A 39 3.88 0.20 6.08
CA HIS A 39 2.55 -0.01 6.63
C HIS A 39 1.47 -0.02 5.53
N GLN A 40 1.53 0.89 4.55
CA GLN A 40 0.59 0.90 3.42
C GLN A 40 0.69 -0.35 2.54
N GLN A 41 1.90 -0.84 2.28
CA GLN A 41 2.10 -2.11 1.56
C GLN A 41 1.44 -3.27 2.29
N GLY A 42 1.61 -3.35 3.62
CA GLY A 42 0.95 -4.36 4.44
C GLY A 42 -0.58 -4.29 4.38
N VAL A 43 -1.16 -3.09 4.34
CA VAL A 43 -2.61 -2.91 4.17
C VAL A 43 -3.06 -3.42 2.80
N ILE A 44 -2.34 -3.10 1.72
CA ILE A 44 -2.67 -3.56 0.35
C ILE A 44 -2.59 -5.08 0.27
N GLU A 45 -1.53 -5.70 0.79
CA GLU A 45 -1.36 -7.15 0.80
C GLU A 45 -2.50 -7.84 1.57
N SER A 46 -2.89 -7.28 2.72
CA SER A 46 -4.01 -7.78 3.50
C SER A 46 -5.35 -7.69 2.73
N LEU A 47 -5.55 -6.64 1.94
CA LEU A 47 -6.74 -6.50 1.10
C LEU A 47 -6.73 -7.51 -0.04
N ASN A 48 -5.58 -7.74 -0.67
CA ASN A 48 -5.41 -8.72 -1.74
C ASN A 48 -5.70 -10.14 -1.23
N THR A 49 -5.13 -10.51 -0.09
CA THR A 49 -5.41 -11.81 0.57
C THR A 49 -6.91 -11.98 0.86
N ARG A 50 -7.57 -10.95 1.40
CA ARG A 50 -9.02 -10.98 1.68
C ARG A 50 -9.86 -11.14 0.42
N ALA A 51 -9.50 -10.46 -0.68
CA ALA A 51 -10.16 -10.65 -1.96
C ALA A 51 -9.97 -12.07 -2.50
N GLY A 52 -8.74 -12.62 -2.43
CA GLY A 52 -8.48 -14.01 -2.80
C GLY A 52 -9.38 -14.99 -2.05
N ASN A 53 -9.51 -14.82 -0.73
CA ASN A 53 -10.41 -15.63 0.09
C ASN A 53 -11.88 -15.48 -0.33
N LEU A 54 -12.33 -14.25 -0.64
CA LEU A 54 -13.69 -14.00 -1.10
C LEU A 54 -13.99 -14.67 -2.44
N ILE A 55 -13.07 -14.61 -3.42
CA ILE A 55 -13.21 -15.31 -4.71
C ILE A 55 -13.37 -16.81 -4.47
N PHE A 56 -12.49 -17.38 -3.64
CA PHE A 56 -12.51 -18.81 -3.36
C PHE A 56 -13.83 -19.22 -2.70
N ALA A 57 -14.27 -18.50 -1.67
CA ALA A 57 -15.54 -18.75 -0.99
C ALA A 57 -16.74 -18.62 -1.93
N THR A 58 -16.72 -17.61 -2.81
CA THR A 58 -17.76 -17.39 -3.82
C THR A 58 -17.81 -18.55 -4.81
N ALA A 59 -16.69 -18.88 -5.44
CA ALA A 59 -16.61 -19.97 -6.41
C ALA A 59 -17.03 -21.32 -5.80
N PHE A 60 -16.60 -21.60 -4.57
CA PHE A 60 -16.99 -22.80 -3.84
C PHE A 60 -18.50 -22.83 -3.56
N ALA A 61 -19.06 -21.76 -2.99
CA ALA A 61 -20.48 -21.69 -2.67
C ALA A 61 -21.35 -21.80 -3.94
N SER A 62 -21.02 -21.02 -4.98
CA SER A 62 -21.77 -21.05 -6.24
C SER A 62 -21.67 -22.41 -6.94
N SER A 63 -20.52 -23.11 -6.84
CA SER A 63 -20.39 -24.47 -7.37
C SER A 63 -21.29 -25.47 -6.62
N LEU A 64 -21.43 -25.36 -5.29
CA LEU A 64 -22.27 -26.24 -4.50
C LEU A 64 -23.76 -25.95 -4.68
N LEU A 65 -24.15 -24.69 -4.58
CA LEU A 65 -25.55 -24.27 -4.58
C LEU A 65 -26.09 -24.22 -6.01
N GLY A 66 -25.33 -23.67 -6.95
CA GLY A 66 -25.72 -23.60 -8.35
C GLY A 66 -25.89 -24.95 -9.00
N GLY A 67 -25.01 -25.90 -8.68
CA GLY A 67 -25.13 -27.28 -9.16
C GLY A 67 -26.44 -27.97 -8.77
N ARG A 68 -27.07 -27.58 -7.66
CA ARG A 68 -28.41 -28.10 -7.27
C ARG A 68 -29.55 -27.28 -7.84
N ALA A 69 -29.45 -25.96 -7.81
CA ALA A 69 -30.52 -25.07 -8.26
C ALA A 69 -30.82 -25.24 -9.76
N LEU A 70 -29.78 -25.42 -10.59
CA LEU A 70 -29.91 -25.57 -12.04
C LEU A 70 -30.45 -26.93 -12.53
N LEU A 71 -30.62 -27.92 -11.65
CA LEU A 71 -31.09 -29.26 -12.04
C LEU A 71 -32.56 -29.28 -12.48
N ASP A 72 -33.38 -28.41 -11.92
CA ASP A 72 -34.83 -28.40 -12.13
C ASP A 72 -35.29 -27.34 -13.17
N GLY A 73 -34.35 -26.69 -13.85
CA GLY A 73 -34.58 -25.60 -14.81
C GLY A 73 -34.00 -24.27 -14.35
N VAL A 74 -34.16 -23.21 -15.16
CA VAL A 74 -33.63 -21.87 -14.87
C VAL A 74 -34.78 -20.91 -14.56
N GLY A 75 -34.92 -20.54 -13.30
CA GLY A 75 -35.88 -19.55 -12.80
C GLY A 75 -35.32 -18.12 -12.79
N PRO A 76 -36.15 -17.13 -12.42
CA PRO A 76 -35.72 -15.73 -12.30
C PRO A 76 -34.65 -15.53 -11.23
N TRP A 77 -34.69 -16.31 -10.15
CA TRP A 77 -33.69 -16.27 -9.06
C TRP A 77 -32.32 -16.82 -9.49
N ASP A 78 -32.28 -17.83 -10.37
CA ASP A 78 -31.02 -18.35 -10.92
C ASP A 78 -30.33 -17.31 -11.80
N TRP A 79 -31.09 -16.59 -12.62
CA TRP A 79 -30.56 -15.48 -13.41
C TRP A 79 -30.04 -14.35 -12.52
N LEU A 80 -30.78 -14.00 -11.45
CA LEU A 80 -30.30 -13.01 -10.49
C LEU A 80 -28.98 -13.45 -9.85
N ALA A 81 -28.90 -14.70 -9.37
CA ALA A 81 -27.68 -15.25 -8.78
C ALA A 81 -26.51 -15.24 -9.78
N LEU A 82 -26.72 -15.71 -11.02
CA LEU A 82 -25.69 -15.68 -12.06
C LEU A 82 -25.21 -14.25 -12.38
N THR A 83 -26.11 -13.27 -12.41
CA THR A 83 -25.73 -11.86 -12.62
C THR A 83 -24.96 -11.28 -11.43
N LEU A 84 -25.35 -11.60 -10.21
CA LEU A 84 -24.65 -11.20 -8.99
C LEU A 84 -23.25 -11.83 -8.94
N LEU A 85 -23.15 -13.13 -9.22
CA LEU A 85 -21.89 -13.87 -9.33
C LEU A 85 -20.95 -13.25 -10.36
N PHE A 86 -21.46 -12.94 -11.55
CA PHE A 86 -20.66 -12.26 -12.58
C PHE A 86 -20.18 -10.89 -12.10
N LEU A 87 -21.04 -10.11 -11.45
CA LEU A 87 -20.70 -8.78 -10.95
C LEU A 87 -19.64 -8.83 -9.83
N ILE A 88 -19.73 -9.82 -8.93
CA ILE A 88 -18.71 -10.08 -7.89
C ILE A 88 -17.38 -10.42 -8.56
N GLY A 89 -17.39 -11.34 -9.53
CA GLY A 89 -16.20 -11.73 -10.28
C GLY A 89 -15.54 -10.54 -10.98
N LEU A 90 -16.34 -9.68 -11.62
CA LEU A 90 -15.86 -8.44 -12.25
C LEU A 90 -15.25 -7.48 -11.23
N LEU A 91 -15.92 -7.26 -10.09
CA LEU A 91 -15.44 -6.37 -9.03
C LEU A 91 -14.08 -6.84 -8.49
N VAL A 92 -13.95 -8.15 -8.27
CA VAL A 92 -12.69 -8.70 -7.77
C VAL A 92 -11.62 -8.71 -8.86
N ALA A 93 -11.96 -9.00 -10.11
CA ALA A 93 -11.02 -8.88 -11.23
C ALA A 93 -10.47 -7.46 -11.35
N ILE A 94 -11.31 -6.42 -11.23
CA ILE A 94 -10.89 -5.01 -11.19
C ILE A 94 -9.99 -4.73 -9.99
N MET A 95 -10.27 -5.36 -8.84
CA MET A 95 -9.48 -5.18 -7.61
C MET A 95 -8.09 -5.81 -7.72
N VAL A 96 -7.99 -6.99 -8.34
CA VAL A 96 -6.74 -7.74 -8.56
C VAL A 96 -6.00 -7.23 -9.81
N TRP A 97 -6.68 -6.50 -10.70
CA TRP A 97 -6.11 -6.04 -11.95
C TRP A 97 -4.85 -5.18 -11.69
N PRO A 98 -3.71 -5.50 -12.32
CA PRO A 98 -2.44 -4.84 -12.09
C PRO A 98 -2.36 -3.44 -12.75
N TYR A 99 -3.45 -2.67 -12.79
CA TYR A 99 -3.47 -1.33 -13.42
C TYR A 99 -3.02 -0.23 -12.48
N TYR A 100 -2.97 -0.50 -11.18
CA TYR A 100 -2.29 0.39 -10.28
C TYR A 100 -0.80 0.14 -10.47
N ASN A 101 -0.22 0.87 -11.42
CA ASN A 101 1.17 1.29 -11.41
C ASN A 101 1.44 1.90 -10.05
N TYR A 102 1.64 1.06 -9.04
CA TYR A 102 2.07 1.46 -7.73
C TYR A 102 3.40 2.15 -7.99
N THR A 103 3.42 3.47 -7.93
CA THR A 103 4.63 4.30 -7.95
C THR A 103 5.37 4.11 -6.61
N PHE A 104 5.46 2.87 -6.14
CA PHE A 104 6.25 2.39 -5.02
C PHE A 104 7.64 1.92 -5.47
N ARG A 105 7.92 1.95 -6.77
CA ARG A 105 9.27 1.72 -7.29
C ARG A 105 9.97 3.06 -7.31
N PHE A 106 10.61 3.38 -6.20
CA PHE A 106 11.85 4.16 -6.27
C PHE A 106 12.71 3.53 -7.35
N ASP A 107 12.86 4.19 -8.49
CA ASP A 107 13.78 3.72 -9.52
C ASP A 107 15.20 4.04 -9.03
N PRO A 108 15.97 3.03 -8.56
CA PRO A 108 17.29 3.26 -7.99
C PRO A 108 18.22 3.96 -8.98
N GLY A 109 17.98 3.81 -10.29
CA GLY A 109 18.72 4.55 -11.32
C GLY A 109 18.52 6.06 -11.20
N THR A 110 17.28 6.52 -11.01
CA THR A 110 16.99 7.96 -10.85
C THR A 110 17.55 8.56 -9.55
N LEU A 111 17.61 7.78 -8.46
CA LEU A 111 18.16 8.25 -7.18
C LEU A 111 19.67 8.39 -7.20
N ILE A 112 20.36 7.47 -7.88
CA ILE A 112 21.80 7.55 -8.08
C ILE A 112 22.12 8.74 -8.98
N GLN A 113 21.36 8.92 -10.06
CA GLN A 113 21.57 10.04 -10.98
C GLN A 113 21.31 11.42 -10.36
N ASP A 114 20.26 11.56 -9.54
CA ASP A 114 19.88 12.84 -8.94
C ASP A 114 20.71 13.21 -7.69
N PHE A 115 21.18 12.23 -6.91
CA PHE A 115 21.84 12.54 -5.63
C PHE A 115 23.31 12.11 -5.54
N VAL A 116 23.75 11.14 -6.36
CA VAL A 116 25.12 10.62 -6.35
C VAL A 116 25.94 11.17 -7.53
N ASP A 117 25.34 11.29 -8.72
CA ASP A 117 26.06 11.72 -9.93
C ASP A 117 26.10 13.26 -10.12
N GLN A 118 25.33 14.02 -9.34
CA GLN A 118 25.35 15.49 -9.39
C GLN A 118 26.65 16.07 -8.80
N HIS A 119 27.20 17.10 -9.45
CA HIS A 119 28.39 17.81 -9.01
C HIS A 119 28.04 19.27 -8.66
N PRO A 120 28.12 19.69 -7.38
CA PRO A 120 28.59 18.93 -6.23
C PRO A 120 27.56 17.92 -5.69
N PRO A 121 28.02 16.80 -5.09
CA PRO A 121 27.14 15.76 -4.56
C PRO A 121 26.21 16.34 -3.48
N ALA A 122 24.94 15.95 -3.54
CA ALA A 122 23.94 16.43 -2.59
C ALA A 122 24.32 15.98 -1.17
N THR A 123 24.20 16.89 -0.21
CA THR A 123 24.39 16.54 1.21
C THR A 123 23.36 15.50 1.65
N MET A 124 23.73 14.64 2.60
CA MET A 124 22.85 13.56 3.12
C MET A 124 21.49 14.10 3.60
N ASP A 125 21.49 15.32 4.15
CA ASP A 125 20.29 16.04 4.57
C ASP A 125 19.36 16.44 3.42
N GLY A 126 19.95 16.92 2.31
CA GLY A 126 19.21 17.24 1.09
C GLY A 126 18.53 16.01 0.50
N MET A 127 19.22 14.87 0.52
CA MET A 127 18.71 13.58 0.07
C MET A 127 17.55 13.10 0.95
N HIS A 128 17.72 13.05 2.28
CA HIS A 128 16.65 12.67 3.21
C HIS A 128 15.40 13.55 3.05
N ARG A 129 15.58 14.87 2.91
CA ARG A 129 14.47 15.80 2.73
C ARG A 129 13.72 15.57 1.42
N ALA A 130 14.44 15.40 0.31
CA ALA A 130 13.83 15.20 -1.00
C ALA A 130 13.08 13.86 -1.09
N LEU A 131 13.66 12.78 -0.55
CA LEU A 131 13.00 11.48 -0.45
C LEU A 131 11.75 11.56 0.44
N ALA A 132 11.83 12.19 1.61
CA ALA A 132 10.67 12.32 2.51
C ALA A 132 9.49 13.08 1.85
N LEU A 133 9.78 14.13 1.06
CA LEU A 133 8.76 14.87 0.32
C LEU A 133 8.14 14.04 -0.81
N ARG A 134 8.96 13.27 -1.53
CA ARG A 134 8.47 12.38 -2.59
C ARG A 134 7.56 11.29 -2.02
N ILE A 135 7.99 10.63 -0.93
CA ILE A 135 7.17 9.65 -0.18
C ILE A 135 5.84 10.26 0.22
N LYS A 136 5.83 11.48 0.78
CA LYS A 136 4.58 12.15 1.17
C LYS A 136 3.63 12.36 -0.01
N SER A 137 4.15 12.78 -1.17
CA SER A 137 3.33 13.02 -2.36
C SER A 137 2.72 11.73 -2.90
N ASP A 138 3.51 10.65 -2.96
CA ASP A 138 3.06 9.34 -3.43
C ASP A 138 2.06 8.71 -2.46
N MET A 139 2.30 8.89 -1.16
CA MET A 139 1.45 8.37 -0.08
C MET A 139 0.03 8.96 -0.10
N ALA A 140 -0.10 10.26 -0.41
CA ALA A 140 -1.40 10.92 -0.54
C ALA A 140 -2.19 10.46 -1.78
N SER A 141 -1.49 10.16 -2.88
CA SER A 141 -2.10 9.59 -4.09
C SER A 141 -2.59 8.16 -3.84
N ASN A 142 -1.74 7.32 -3.24
CA ASN A 142 -2.05 5.92 -2.95
C ASN A 142 -3.20 5.75 -1.95
N TRP A 143 -3.36 6.66 -0.99
CA TRP A 143 -4.45 6.59 -0.03
C TRP A 143 -5.84 6.56 -0.69
N ARG A 144 -6.04 7.34 -1.76
CA ARG A 144 -7.31 7.34 -2.51
C ARG A 144 -7.59 6.01 -3.20
N ILE A 145 -6.54 5.36 -3.70
CA ILE A 145 -6.63 4.03 -4.31
C ILE A 145 -6.99 2.99 -3.26
N ILE A 146 -6.32 2.99 -2.11
CA ILE A 146 -6.59 2.08 -1.00
C ILE A 146 -8.04 2.21 -0.50
N GLN A 147 -8.56 3.45 -0.40
CA GLN A 147 -9.96 3.68 -0.03
C GLN A 147 -10.94 3.11 -1.05
N ARG A 148 -10.69 3.31 -2.35
CA ARG A 148 -11.52 2.72 -3.41
C ARG A 148 -11.51 1.18 -3.37
N LEU A 149 -10.34 0.57 -3.17
CA LEU A 149 -10.21 -0.88 -2.99
C LEU A 149 -11.01 -1.39 -1.79
N ARG A 150 -10.96 -0.66 -0.66
CA ARG A 150 -11.73 -1.01 0.55
C ARG A 150 -13.23 -0.98 0.29
N VAL A 151 -13.73 0.09 -0.35
CA VAL A 151 -15.15 0.22 -0.69
C VAL A 151 -15.57 -0.87 -1.68
N ALA A 152 -14.76 -1.16 -2.69
CA ALA A 152 -15.02 -2.24 -3.64
C ALA A 152 -15.11 -3.61 -2.93
N LEU A 153 -14.20 -3.91 -2.00
CA LEU A 153 -14.25 -5.15 -1.21
C LEU A 153 -15.52 -5.25 -0.35
N GLN A 154 -15.95 -4.15 0.27
CA GLN A 154 -17.19 -4.11 1.04
C GLN A 154 -18.42 -4.34 0.15
N LEU A 155 -18.47 -3.72 -1.02
CA LEU A 155 -19.54 -3.93 -1.99
C LEU A 155 -19.55 -5.38 -2.49
N ALA A 156 -18.39 -5.96 -2.79
CA ALA A 156 -18.28 -7.36 -3.20
C ALA A 156 -18.80 -8.32 -2.12
N LEU A 157 -18.46 -8.06 -0.85
CA LEU A 157 -18.99 -8.84 0.28
C LEU A 157 -20.51 -8.75 0.40
N PHE A 158 -21.06 -7.55 0.23
CA PHE A 158 -22.51 -7.34 0.27
C PHE A 158 -23.22 -8.06 -0.88
N LEU A 159 -22.70 -7.94 -2.10
CA LEU A 159 -23.21 -8.66 -3.27
C LEU A 159 -23.11 -10.17 -3.09
N TRP A 160 -22.05 -10.68 -2.47
CA TRP A 160 -21.89 -12.10 -2.17
C TRP A 160 -22.95 -12.63 -1.21
N LEU A 161 -23.35 -11.85 -0.20
CA LEU A 161 -24.45 -12.24 0.67
C LEU A 161 -25.78 -12.29 -0.08
N LEU A 162 -26.02 -11.35 -0.99
CA LEU A 162 -27.20 -11.36 -1.85
C LEU A 162 -27.19 -12.56 -2.81
N ASP A 163 -26.02 -12.91 -3.36
CA ASP A 163 -25.84 -14.09 -4.22
C ASP A 163 -26.20 -15.37 -3.47
N LEU A 164 -25.71 -15.53 -2.24
CA LEU A 164 -26.06 -16.66 -1.37
C LEU A 164 -27.57 -16.73 -1.10
N LEU A 165 -28.22 -15.60 -0.82
CA LEU A 165 -29.66 -15.57 -0.60
C LEU A 165 -30.44 -15.91 -1.88
N ALA A 166 -30.01 -15.41 -3.03
CA ALA A 166 -30.61 -15.72 -4.32
C ALA A 166 -30.53 -17.23 -4.61
N TRP A 167 -29.37 -17.85 -4.38
CA TRP A 167 -29.21 -19.30 -4.50
C TRP A 167 -30.10 -20.08 -3.52
N LEU A 168 -30.22 -19.62 -2.27
CA LEU A 168 -31.10 -20.25 -1.29
C LEU A 168 -32.58 -20.16 -1.69
N PHE A 169 -33.03 -19.02 -2.21
CA PHE A 169 -34.40 -18.86 -2.69
C PHE A 169 -34.68 -19.67 -3.95
N ALA A 170 -33.73 -19.75 -4.87
CA ALA A 170 -33.83 -20.61 -6.05
C ALA A 170 -34.04 -22.08 -5.66
N ILE A 171 -33.25 -22.58 -4.70
CA ILE A 171 -33.40 -23.95 -4.17
C ILE A 171 -34.72 -24.14 -3.42
N ALA A 172 -35.13 -23.14 -2.61
CA ALA A 172 -36.37 -23.18 -1.86
C ALA A 172 -37.63 -23.07 -2.73
N ARG A 173 -37.49 -22.71 -4.02
CA ARG A 173 -38.57 -22.46 -4.98
C ARG A 173 -39.61 -21.45 -4.47
N ILE A 174 -39.13 -20.40 -3.80
CA ILE A 174 -39.95 -19.28 -3.31
C ILE A 174 -40.11 -18.21 -4.40
#